data_AF-A0A6G6Y410-F1
#
_entry.id   AF-A0A6G6Y410-F1
#
_cell.length_a   1.000
_cell.length_b   1.000
_cell.length_c   1.000
_cell.angle_alpha   90.00
_cell.angle_beta   90.00
_cell.angle_gamma   90.00
#
_symmetry.space_group_name_H-M   'P 1'
#
loop_
_entity.id
_entity.type
_entity.pdbx_description
1 polymer ?
#
loop_
_entity_poly.entity_id
_entity_poly.type
_entity_poly.pdbx_seq_one_letter_code
_entity_poly.pdbx_strand_id
1 'polypeptide(L)'
;MSGFGKQQKMGSGDKAIGGFAIVMALVLAFLLTPIFHGETVEWATGYMSDHYGYWLASIGWYVWFVLSAFLTYFGALLAMIALQYALVVLWRFFMLLLGR
;
A
#
# COMPACT_ATOMS: atom_id res chain seq x y z
N MET A 1 30.16 28.50 2.40
CA MET A 1 28.84 28.45 1.72
C MET A 1 28.10 27.23 2.25
N SER A 2 27.34 27.40 3.35
CA SER A 2 26.56 26.33 4.00
C SER A 2 25.09 26.58 3.70
N GLY A 3 24.56 25.89 2.69
CA GLY A 3 23.14 25.87 2.37
C GLY A 3 22.41 25.03 3.41
N PHE A 4 22.13 25.64 4.56
CA PHE A 4 21.31 25.07 5.62
C PHE A 4 19.95 24.69 5.02
N GLY A 5 19.71 23.38 4.92
CA GLY A 5 18.45 22.81 4.46
C GLY A 5 17.32 23.39 5.28
N LYS A 6 16.47 24.20 4.63
CA LYS A 6 15.17 24.58 5.18
C LYS A 6 14.37 23.28 5.34
N GLN A 7 14.39 22.70 6.53
CA GLN A 7 13.37 21.76 6.94
C GLN A 7 12.03 22.49 6.82
N GLN A 8 11.29 22.22 5.74
CA GLN A 8 9.90 22.66 5.64
C GLN A 8 9.16 22.03 6.82
N LYS A 9 8.80 22.85 7.81
CA LYS A 9 7.90 22.45 8.87
C LYS A 9 6.57 22.09 8.21
N MET A 10 6.29 20.80 8.05
CA MET A 10 5.00 20.31 7.57
C MET A 10 3.91 20.88 8.47
N GLY A 11 2.90 21.51 7.85
CA GLY A 11 1.76 22.05 8.57
C GLY A 11 1.01 20.95 9.29
N SER A 12 0.29 21.29 10.37
CA SER A 12 -0.52 20.31 11.13
C SER A 12 -1.49 19.53 10.21
N GLY A 13 -2.03 20.20 9.19
CA GLY A 13 -2.89 19.60 8.17
C GLY A 13 -2.19 18.54 7.31
N ASP A 14 -0.95 18.78 6.88
CA ASP A 14 -0.19 17.81 6.07
C ASP A 14 0.10 16.53 6.85
N LYS A 15 0.35 16.66 8.15
CA LYS A 15 0.54 15.52 9.06
C LYS A 15 -0.76 14.73 9.26
N ALA A 16 -1.90 15.41 9.38
CA ALA A 16 -3.19 14.77 9.52
C ALA A 16 -3.59 13.98 8.26
N ILE A 17 -3.36 14.54 7.07
CA ILE A 17 -3.64 13.87 5.80
C ILE A 17 -2.72 12.66 5.60
N GLY A 18 -1.43 12.79 5.94
CA GLY A 18 -0.48 11.67 5.91
C GLY A 18 -0.89 10.55 6.86
N GLY A 19 -1.30 10.88 8.10
CA GLY A 19 -1.81 9.91 9.07
C GLY A 19 -3.07 9.20 8.59
N PHE A 20 -4.03 9.95 8.03
CA PHE A 20 -5.25 9.37 7.46
C PHE A 20 -4.96 8.41 6.31
N ALA A 21 -4.02 8.74 5.43
CA ALA A 21 -3.63 7.87 4.31
C ALA A 21 -3.07 6.53 4.78
N ILE A 22 -2.26 6.53 5.85
CA ILE A 22 -1.71 5.31 6.45
C ILE A 22 -2.84 4.45 7.02
N VAL A 23 -3.79 5.05 7.76
CA VAL A 23 -4.93 4.31 8.34
C VAL A 23 -5.79 3.70 7.24
N MET A 24 -6.07 4.45 6.17
CA MET A 24 -6.82 3.93 5.02
C MET A 24 -6.09 2.83 4.27
N ALA A 25 -4.77 2.96 4.08
CA ALA A 25 -3.96 1.90 3.51
C ALA A 25 -4.03 0.62 4.35
N LEU A 26 -4.01 0.73 5.68
CA LEU A 26 -4.14 -0.41 6.58
C LEU A 26 -5.53 -1.07 6.50
N VAL A 27 -6.61 -0.29 6.44
CA VAL A 27 -7.97 -0.81 6.25
C VAL A 27 -8.09 -1.55 4.92
N LEU A 28 -7.60 -0.94 3.84
CA LEU A 28 -7.60 -1.58 2.52
C LEU A 28 -6.77 -2.86 2.50
N ALA A 29 -5.58 -2.85 3.11
CA ALA A 29 -4.75 -4.04 3.24
C ALA A 29 -5.48 -5.16 3.97
N PHE A 30 -6.14 -4.85 5.09
CA PHE A 30 -6.89 -5.82 5.88
C PHE A 30 -8.03 -6.47 5.07
N LEU A 31 -8.73 -5.70 4.24
CA LEU A 31 -9.82 -6.19 3.41
C LEU A 31 -9.32 -6.98 2.18
N LEU A 32 -8.21 -6.55 1.58
CA LEU A 32 -7.67 -7.13 0.34
C LEU A 32 -6.79 -8.36 0.58
N THR A 33 -6.08 -8.43 1.73
CA THR A 33 -5.22 -9.56 2.08
C THR A 33 -5.92 -10.92 1.96
N PRO A 34 -7.09 -11.16 2.57
CA PRO A 34 -7.72 -12.48 2.51
C PRO A 34 -8.15 -12.87 1.10
N ILE A 35 -8.58 -11.91 0.28
CA ILE A 35 -8.96 -12.15 -1.12
C ILE A 35 -7.72 -12.53 -1.93
N PHE A 36 -6.66 -11.70 -1.86
CA PHE A 36 -5.42 -11.96 -2.58
C PHE A 36 -4.74 -13.25 -2.14
N HIS A 37 -4.70 -13.51 -0.84
CA HIS A 37 -4.11 -14.73 -0.29
C HIS A 37 -4.92 -15.96 -0.69
N GLY A 38 -6.24 -15.92 -0.58
CA GLY A 38 -7.12 -17.03 -0.97
C GLY A 38 -6.91 -17.47 -2.42
N GLU A 39 -6.77 -16.53 -3.35
CA GLU A 39 -6.57 -16.82 -4.78
C GLU A 39 -5.16 -17.34 -5.12
N THR A 40 -4.16 -17.10 -4.26
CA THR A 40 -2.74 -17.38 -4.57
C THR A 40 -2.09 -18.44 -3.69
N VAL A 41 -2.70 -18.75 -2.54
CA VAL A 41 -2.13 -19.66 -1.55
C VAL A 41 -2.07 -21.10 -2.03
N GLU A 42 -3.04 -21.56 -2.83
CA GLU A 42 -3.04 -22.92 -3.38
C GLU A 42 -1.85 -23.14 -4.32
N TRP A 43 -1.54 -22.15 -5.16
CA TRP A 43 -0.35 -22.19 -6.01
C TRP A 43 0.94 -22.27 -5.19
N ALA A 44 1.08 -21.41 -4.17
CA ALA A 44 2.28 -21.35 -3.34
C ALA A 44 2.47 -22.63 -2.50
N THR A 45 1.40 -23.11 -1.86
CA THR A 45 1.43 -24.31 -1.02
C THR A 45 1.51 -25.59 -1.85
N GLY A 46 0.90 -25.63 -3.03
CA GLY A 46 1.02 -26.73 -3.99
C GLY A 46 2.46 -26.92 -4.43
N TYR A 47 3.13 -25.84 -4.87
CA TYR A 47 4.55 -25.89 -5.22
C TYR A 47 5.42 -26.43 -4.07
N MET A 48 5.17 -25.98 -2.84
CA MET A 48 5.94 -26.45 -1.69
C MET A 48 5.66 -27.91 -1.32
N SER A 49 4.41 -28.35 -1.43
CA SER A 49 4.01 -29.74 -1.19
C SER A 49 4.72 -30.68 -2.17
N ASP A 50 4.74 -30.31 -3.45
CA ASP A 50 5.31 -31.12 -4.53
C ASP A 50 6.83 -31.27 -4.45
N HIS A 51 7.53 -30.25 -3.94
CA HIS A 51 9.01 -30.21 -3.95
C HIS A 51 9.64 -30.48 -2.57
N TYR A 52 8.96 -30.12 -1.49
CA TYR A 52 9.52 -30.13 -0.13
C TYR A 52 8.68 -30.92 0.88
N GLY A 53 7.49 -31.39 0.45
CA GLY A 53 6.58 -32.19 1.26
C GLY A 53 5.58 -31.37 2.10
N TYR A 54 4.61 -32.08 2.66
CA TYR A 54 3.42 -31.50 3.29
C TYR A 54 3.71 -30.58 4.49
N TRP A 55 4.75 -30.89 5.27
CA TRP A 55 5.12 -30.09 6.43
C TRP A 55 5.58 -28.67 6.02
N LEU A 56 6.30 -28.57 4.88
CA LEU A 56 6.73 -27.28 4.36
C LEU A 56 5.57 -26.48 3.78
N ALA A 57 4.58 -27.14 3.19
CA ALA A 57 3.38 -26.48 2.68
C ALA A 57 2.62 -25.74 3.79
N SER A 58 2.58 -26.29 5.00
CA SER A 58 1.95 -25.64 6.17
C SER A 58 2.70 -24.37 6.60
N ILE A 59 4.04 -24.42 6.62
CA ILE A 59 4.87 -23.24 6.86
C ILE A 59 4.70 -22.22 5.73
N GLY A 60 4.66 -22.71 4.50
CA GLY A 60 4.43 -21.93 3.28
C GLY A 60 3.14 -21.16 3.30
N TRP A 61 2.05 -21.76 3.78
CA TRP A 61 0.75 -21.11 3.92
C TRP A 61 0.86 -19.84 4.78
N TYR A 62 1.51 -19.95 5.94
CA TYR A 62 1.68 -18.85 6.88
C TYR A 62 2.64 -17.78 6.34
N VAL A 63 3.78 -18.19 5.78
CA VAL A 63 4.73 -17.27 5.16
C VAL A 63 4.07 -16.50 4.02
N TRP A 64 3.28 -17.19 3.19
CA TRP A 64 2.56 -16.57 2.08
C TRP A 64 1.48 -15.59 2.57
N PHE A 65 0.82 -15.89 3.68
CA PHE A 65 -0.12 -14.96 4.32
C PHE A 65 0.56 -13.65 4.72
N VAL A 66 1.72 -13.75 5.38
CA VAL A 66 2.50 -12.57 5.79
C VAL A 66 2.96 -11.76 4.56
N LEU A 67 3.48 -12.43 3.53
CA LEU A 67 3.90 -11.78 2.29
C LEU A 67 2.72 -11.08 1.59
N SER A 68 1.56 -11.72 1.54
CA SER A 68 0.32 -11.16 1.00
C SER A 68 -0.13 -9.91 1.76
N ALA A 69 -0.03 -9.94 3.10
CA ALA A 69 -0.36 -8.79 3.94
C ALA A 69 0.58 -7.59 3.67
N PHE A 70 1.89 -7.84 3.55
CA PHE A 70 2.84 -6.79 3.20
C PHE A 70 2.57 -6.23 1.81
N LEU A 71 2.36 -7.10 0.82
CA LEU A 71 2.14 -6.69 -0.56
C LEU A 71 0.89 -5.83 -0.71
N THR A 72 -0.23 -6.25 -0.11
CA THR A 72 -1.48 -5.48 -0.15
C THR A 72 -1.37 -4.18 0.64
N TYR A 73 -0.64 -4.15 1.76
CA TYR A 73 -0.37 -2.91 2.49
C TYR A 73 0.44 -1.90 1.67
N PHE A 74 1.57 -2.31 1.11
CA PHE A 74 2.38 -1.41 0.29
C PHE A 74 1.65 -1.01 -1.00
N GLY A 75 0.88 -1.92 -1.60
CA GLY A 75 0.01 -1.61 -2.74
C GLY A 75 -1.04 -0.56 -2.40
N ALA A 76 -1.74 -0.73 -1.27
CA ALA A 76 -2.73 0.24 -0.80
C ALA A 76 -2.10 1.60 -0.45
N LEU A 77 -0.92 1.59 0.18
CA LEU A 77 -0.19 2.81 0.52
C LEU A 77 0.22 3.58 -0.74
N LEU A 78 0.79 2.89 -1.73
CA LEU A 78 1.13 3.49 -3.02
C LEU A 78 -0.11 4.02 -3.75
N ALA A 79 -1.22 3.28 -3.73
CA ALA A 79 -2.48 3.72 -4.33
C ALA A 79 -3.01 5.01 -3.67
N MET A 80 -2.95 5.10 -2.34
CA MET A 80 -3.37 6.30 -1.61
C MET A 80 -2.48 7.51 -1.93
N ILE A 81 -1.16 7.32 -2.01
CA ILE A 81 -0.23 8.38 -2.40
C ILE A 81 -0.51 8.82 -3.84
N ALA A 82 -0.67 7.89 -4.77
CA ALA A 82 -0.97 8.19 -6.17
C ALA A 82 -2.30 8.95 -6.31
N LEU A 83 -3.33 8.56 -5.56
CA LEU A 83 -4.62 9.23 -5.53
C LEU A 83 -4.49 10.69 -5.08
N GLN A 84 -3.70 10.97 -4.04
CA GLN A 84 -3.46 12.34 -3.58
C GLN A 84 -2.82 13.19 -4.67
N TYR A 85 -1.80 12.68 -5.37
CA TYR A 85 -1.18 13.39 -6.48
C TYR A 85 -2.17 13.63 -7.62
N ALA A 86 -2.98 12.63 -7.97
CA ALA A 86 -4.00 12.76 -9.01
C ALA A 86 -5.01 13.87 -8.67
N LEU A 87 -5.51 13.92 -7.43
CA LEU A 87 -6.44 14.96 -6.97
C LEU A 87 -5.83 16.36 -7.07
N VAL A 88 -4.56 16.54 -6.71
CA VAL A 88 -3.87 17.83 -6.83
C VAL A 88 -3.76 18.28 -8.28
N VAL A 89 -3.40 17.37 -9.19
CA VAL A 89 -3.31 17.66 -10.63
C VAL A 89 -4.69 18.04 -11.20
N LEU A 90 -5.73 17.29 -10.82
CA LEU A 90 -7.09 17.49 -11.30
C LEU A 90 -7.68 18.82 -10.80
N TRP A 91 -7.40 19.18 -9.54
CA TRP A 91 -7.76 20.49 -8.98
C TRP A 91 -7.07 21.65 -9.71
N ARG A 92 -5.77 21.53 -9.99
CA ARG A 92 -5.03 22.53 -10.77
C ARG A 92 -5.62 22.71 -12.16
N PHE A 93 -5.97 21.61 -12.83
CA PHE A 93 -6.61 21.65 -14.13
C PHE A 93 -7.98 22.36 -14.08
N PHE A 94 -8.79 22.06 -13.06
CA PHE A 94 -10.08 22.70 -12.86
C PHE A 94 -9.97 24.21 -12.62
N MET A 95 -9.02 24.66 -11.79
CA MET A 95 -8.79 26.09 -11.56
C MET A 95 -8.35 26.82 -12.85
N LEU A 96 -7.56 26.17 -13.72
CA LEU A 96 -7.18 26.75 -15.00
C LEU A 96 -8.36 26.89 -15.98
N LEU A 97 -9.36 26.01 -15.87
CA LEU A 97 -10.59 26.11 -16.67
C LEU A 97 -11.53 27.22 -16.19
N LEU A 98 -11.62 27.44 -14.88
CA LEU A 98 -12.44 28.52 -14.28
C LEU A 98 -11.81 29.91 -14.37
N GLY A 99 -10.49 29.99 -14.52
CA GLY A 99 -9.76 31.26 -14.65
C GLY A 99 -9.74 31.83 -16.08
N ARG A 100 -10.46 31.22 -17.01
CA ARG A 100 -10.69 31.70 -18.38
C ARG A 100 -12.11 32.24 -18.50
#